data_AF-A0A164Q1D1-F1
#
_entry.id   AF-A0A164Q1D1-F1
#
_cell.length_a   1.000
_cell.length_b   1.000
_cell.length_c   1.000
_cell.angle_alpha   90.00
_cell.angle_beta   90.00
_cell.angle_gamma   90.00
#
_symmetry.space_group_name_H-M   'P 1'
#
loop_
_entity.id
_entity.type
_entity.pdbx_description
1 polymer ?
#
loop_
_entity_poly.entity_id
_entity_poly.type
_entity_poly.pdbx_seq_one_letter_code
_entity_poly.pdbx_strand_id
1 'polypeptide(L)'
;MVKSDLKDVFTHFNVPYFRPAEEDCIREYVKIMRQLSEALDVLQVDKKVSIGYLLPTLTILMNKMESLGRKTGIIHCKAFISSIRFECERTAMLEKRNLLFETFSTDSTPSSCRRVVSEDDDASPNKKKNFFESLYRPSSIPSTSELDMFLADQSAKTSSLLKYPKIKEMFLKFNAALPSSASVERLFSLGVSIFRPTKNRLSDANFEKMLFLKVNSKL
;
A
#
# COMPACT_ATOMS: atom_id res chain seq x y z
N MET A 1 -7.15 -29.42 5.71
CA MET A 1 -6.36 -30.64 5.50
C MET A 1 -6.03 -31.19 6.87
N VAL A 2 -6.67 -32.30 7.25
CA VAL A 2 -6.45 -32.94 8.55
C VAL A 2 -5.13 -33.70 8.44
N LYS A 3 -4.30 -33.72 9.50
CA LYS A 3 -2.96 -34.35 9.47
C LYS A 3 -3.00 -35.82 9.01
N SER A 4 -4.13 -36.51 9.19
CA SER A 4 -4.38 -37.87 8.70
C SER A 4 -4.27 -37.94 7.18
N ASP A 5 -5.01 -37.08 6.48
CA ASP A 5 -5.12 -37.10 5.02
C ASP A 5 -3.76 -36.88 4.35
N LEU A 6 -2.93 -36.03 4.96
CA LEU A 6 -1.59 -35.75 4.46
C LEU A 6 -0.66 -36.96 4.65
N LYS A 7 -0.76 -37.67 5.77
CA LYS A 7 0.02 -38.89 5.99
C LYS A 7 -0.36 -39.98 4.98
N ASP A 8 -1.65 -40.12 4.69
CA ASP A 8 -2.16 -41.11 3.73
C ASP A 8 -1.63 -40.85 2.31
N VAL A 9 -1.47 -39.59 1.92
CA VAL A 9 -0.86 -39.23 0.62
C VAL A 9 0.63 -39.57 0.60
N PHE A 10 1.38 -39.25 1.66
CA PHE A 10 2.82 -39.53 1.71
C PHE A 10 3.12 -41.04 1.70
N THR A 11 2.29 -41.84 2.38
CA THR A 11 2.40 -43.30 2.35
C THR A 11 2.04 -43.86 0.98
N HIS A 12 1.00 -43.34 0.33
CA HIS A 12 0.61 -43.74 -1.03
C HIS A 12 1.72 -43.49 -2.06
N PHE A 13 2.42 -42.34 -1.98
CA PHE A 13 3.50 -42.00 -2.90
C PHE A 13 4.89 -42.49 -2.44
N ASN A 14 4.98 -43.24 -1.34
CA ASN A 14 6.22 -43.75 -0.75
C ASN A 14 7.28 -42.65 -0.48
N VAL A 15 6.83 -41.48 -0.04
CA VAL A 15 7.68 -40.32 0.28
C VAL A 15 7.84 -40.22 1.80
N PRO A 16 9.07 -39.94 2.31
CA PRO A 16 9.27 -39.74 3.74
C PRO A 16 8.42 -38.58 4.26
N TYR A 17 7.69 -38.82 5.34
CA TYR A 17 6.86 -37.81 6.00
C TYR A 17 7.72 -36.78 6.76
N PHE A 18 7.14 -35.59 6.99
CA PHE A 18 7.82 -34.48 7.66
C PHE A 18 8.38 -34.85 9.03
N ARG A 19 9.57 -34.32 9.33
CA ARG A 19 10.15 -34.34 10.67
C ARG A 19 9.34 -33.42 11.60
N PRO A 20 9.31 -33.67 12.92
CA PRO A 20 8.59 -32.81 13.87
C PRO A 20 8.97 -31.33 13.76
N ALA A 21 10.27 -31.03 13.60
CA ALA A 21 10.78 -29.68 13.43
C ALA A 21 10.33 -29.00 12.12
N GLU A 22 10.17 -29.76 11.03
CA GLU A 22 9.65 -29.25 9.76
C GLU A 22 8.17 -28.90 9.89
N GLU A 23 7.40 -29.74 10.59
CA GLU A 23 6.01 -29.41 10.87
C GLU A 23 5.86 -28.17 11.75
N ASP A 24 6.75 -27.97 12.75
CA ASP A 24 6.77 -26.77 13.58
C ASP A 24 7.10 -25.52 12.77
N CYS A 25 8.10 -25.61 11.88
CA CYS A 25 8.43 -24.52 10.95
C CYS A 25 7.24 -24.16 10.05
N ILE A 26 6.56 -25.14 9.47
CA ILE A 26 5.35 -24.90 8.64
C ILE A 26 4.24 -24.25 9.49
N ARG A 27 4.04 -24.70 10.74
CA ARG A 27 3.06 -24.08 11.65
C ARG A 27 3.38 -22.62 11.95
N GLU A 28 4.66 -22.30 12.18
CA GLU A 28 5.11 -20.92 12.37
C GLU A 28 4.90 -20.08 11.10
N TYR A 29 5.32 -20.60 9.95
CA TYR A 29 5.18 -19.93 8.66
C TYR A 29 3.73 -19.57 8.35
N VAL A 30 2.78 -20.51 8.54
CA VAL A 30 1.35 -20.26 8.32
C VAL A 30 0.83 -19.15 9.24
N LYS A 31 1.27 -19.08 10.50
CA LYS A 31 0.88 -18.00 11.43
C LYS A 31 1.37 -16.63 10.95
N ILE A 32 2.59 -16.56 10.42
CA ILE A 32 3.17 -15.33 9.90
C ILE A 32 2.46 -14.91 8.61
N MET A 33 2.29 -15.84 7.68
CA MET A 33 1.60 -15.60 6.41
C MET A 33 0.16 -15.16 6.61
N ARG A 34 -0.53 -15.64 7.65
CA ARG A 34 -1.87 -15.16 8.00
C ARG A 34 -1.91 -13.66 8.28
N GLN A 35 -0.89 -13.10 8.93
CA GLN A 35 -0.86 -11.65 9.18
C GLN A 35 -0.70 -10.88 7.86
N LEU A 36 0.11 -11.40 6.95
CA LEU A 36 0.28 -10.82 5.62
C LEU A 36 -0.99 -10.93 4.78
N SER A 37 -1.69 -12.06 4.82
CA SER A 37 -2.95 -12.24 4.10
C SER A 37 -4.03 -11.29 4.61
N GLU A 38 -4.16 -11.12 5.93
CA GLU A 38 -5.11 -10.16 6.52
C GLU A 38 -4.81 -8.71 6.06
N ALA A 39 -3.54 -8.33 5.94
CA ALA A 39 -3.14 -7.03 5.43
C ALA A 39 -3.44 -6.87 3.93
N LEU A 40 -3.16 -7.91 3.14
CA LEU A 40 -3.49 -7.92 1.71
C LEU A 40 -4.99 -7.85 1.48
N ASP A 41 -5.79 -8.56 2.28
CA ASP A 41 -7.25 -8.52 2.18
C ASP A 41 -7.77 -7.08 2.31
N VAL A 42 -7.21 -6.28 3.23
CA VAL A 42 -7.56 -4.85 3.40
C VAL A 42 -7.18 -4.03 2.17
N LEU A 43 -5.99 -4.22 1.62
CA LEU A 43 -5.50 -3.44 0.47
C LEU A 43 -6.11 -3.87 -0.87
N GLN A 44 -6.61 -5.11 -0.95
CA GLN A 44 -7.19 -5.66 -2.16
C GLN A 44 -8.71 -5.55 -2.19
N VAL A 45 -9.36 -4.93 -1.19
CA VAL A 45 -10.80 -4.66 -1.24
C VAL A 45 -11.12 -3.74 -2.43
N ASP A 46 -12.27 -3.91 -3.09
CA ASP A 46 -12.67 -3.06 -4.22
C ASP A 46 -13.57 -1.89 -3.82
N LYS A 47 -14.31 -2.03 -2.71
CA LYS A 47 -15.29 -1.03 -2.23
C LYS A 47 -14.76 -0.28 -1.03
N LYS A 48 -14.84 1.06 -1.06
CA LYS A 48 -14.50 1.96 0.05
C LYS A 48 -13.04 1.84 0.54
N VAL A 49 -12.12 1.39 -0.31
CA VAL A 49 -10.68 1.46 -0.05
C VAL A 49 -10.04 2.55 -0.89
N SER A 50 -8.93 3.08 -0.43
CA SER A 50 -8.08 3.97 -1.20
C SER A 50 -6.64 3.86 -0.73
N ILE A 51 -5.69 4.45 -1.45
CA ILE A 51 -4.26 4.40 -1.11
C ILE A 51 -3.97 4.95 0.30
N GLY A 52 -4.85 5.80 0.85
CA GLY A 52 -4.76 6.26 2.23
C GLY A 52 -4.81 5.14 3.29
N TYR A 53 -5.24 3.93 2.92
CA TYR A 53 -5.20 2.75 3.79
C TYR A 53 -3.84 2.07 3.83
N LEU A 54 -2.91 2.40 2.92
CA LEU A 54 -1.63 1.69 2.81
C LEU A 54 -0.75 1.88 4.05
N LEU A 55 -0.49 3.12 4.42
CA LEU A 55 0.31 3.45 5.61
C LEU A 55 -0.26 2.87 6.93
N PRO A 56 -1.55 3.02 7.26
CA PRO A 56 -2.10 2.41 8.48
C PRO A 56 -2.06 0.88 8.43
N THR A 57 -2.27 0.26 7.26
CA THR A 57 -2.19 -1.20 7.11
C THR A 57 -0.78 -1.71 7.32
N LEU A 58 0.23 -1.07 6.73
CA LEU A 58 1.64 -1.41 6.94
C LEU A 58 2.03 -1.23 8.41
N THR A 59 1.58 -0.15 9.06
CA THR A 59 1.85 0.11 10.48
C THR A 59 1.29 -1.00 11.37
N ILE A 60 0.04 -1.40 11.14
CA ILE A 60 -0.60 -2.49 11.88
C ILE A 60 0.12 -3.82 11.62
N LEU A 61 0.49 -4.10 10.37
CA LEU A 61 1.22 -5.31 9.99
C LEU A 61 2.57 -5.38 10.71
N MET A 62 3.36 -4.30 10.70
CA MET A 62 4.65 -4.24 11.39
C MET A 62 4.50 -4.53 12.90
N ASN A 63 3.50 -3.93 13.55
CA ASN A 63 3.23 -4.16 14.97
C ASN A 63 2.84 -5.62 15.26
N LYS A 64 1.99 -6.21 14.39
CA LYS A 64 1.60 -7.63 14.47
C LYS A 64 2.82 -8.55 14.31
N MET A 65 3.70 -8.25 13.36
CA MET A 65 4.91 -9.03 13.09
C MET A 65 5.90 -8.95 14.25
N GLU A 66 6.07 -7.76 14.85
CA GLU A 66 6.89 -7.58 16.05
C GLU A 66 6.32 -8.36 17.25
N SER A 67 5.00 -8.34 17.43
CA SER A 67 4.32 -9.11 18.47
C SER A 67 4.53 -10.62 18.31
N LEU A 68 4.60 -11.12 17.07
CA LEU A 68 4.90 -12.52 16.77
C LEU A 68 6.36 -12.86 17.05
N GLY A 69 7.30 -11.98 16.67
CA GLY A 69 8.73 -12.18 16.91
C GLY A 69 9.10 -12.24 18.39
N ARG A 70 8.32 -11.60 19.28
CA ARG A 70 8.49 -11.67 20.74
C ARG A 70 7.99 -12.97 21.38
N LYS A 71 7.18 -13.78 20.68
CA LYS A 71 6.63 -15.02 21.25
C LYS A 71 7.73 -16.09 21.28
N THR A 72 7.90 -16.73 22.44
CA THR A 72 8.88 -17.81 22.66
C THR A 72 8.64 -19.05 21.79
N GLY A 73 7.43 -19.19 21.24
CA GLY A 73 7.06 -20.29 20.34
C GLY A 73 7.30 -20.05 18.84
N ILE A 74 8.09 -19.03 18.46
CA ILE A 74 8.58 -18.87 17.08
C ILE A 74 10.11 -18.95 17.11
N ILE A 75 10.64 -20.09 16.68
CA ILE A 75 12.08 -20.39 16.73
C ILE A 75 12.65 -20.37 15.31
N HIS A 76 11.94 -20.94 14.34
CA HIS A 76 12.45 -21.16 12.98
C HIS A 76 12.27 -19.93 12.09
N CYS A 77 11.15 -19.22 12.21
CA CYS A 77 10.79 -18.15 11.27
C CYS A 77 11.22 -16.73 11.71
N LYS A 78 12.14 -16.57 12.66
CA LYS A 78 12.58 -15.25 13.14
C LYS A 78 13.20 -14.39 12.04
N ALA A 79 14.05 -14.99 11.20
CA ALA A 79 14.68 -14.30 10.07
C ALA A 79 13.63 -13.78 9.08
N PHE A 80 12.60 -14.59 8.80
CA PHE A 80 11.51 -14.23 7.92
C PHE A 80 10.71 -13.02 8.44
N ILE A 81 10.42 -12.98 9.74
CA ILE A 81 9.76 -11.82 10.38
C ILE A 81 10.61 -10.56 10.22
N SER A 82 11.92 -10.65 10.46
CA SER A 82 12.80 -9.47 10.30
C SER A 82 12.87 -8.99 8.85
N SER A 83 12.93 -9.89 7.88
CA SER A 83 12.96 -9.53 6.46
C SER A 83 11.68 -8.83 6.01
N ILE A 84 10.51 -9.36 6.38
CA ILE A 84 9.23 -8.71 6.04
C ILE A 84 9.13 -7.34 6.71
N ARG A 85 9.52 -7.23 7.98
CA ARG A 85 9.46 -5.95 8.69
C ARG A 85 10.33 -4.89 8.01
N PHE A 86 11.59 -5.23 7.67
CA PHE A 86 12.48 -4.32 6.96
C PHE A 86 11.88 -3.86 5.65
N GLU A 87 11.27 -4.78 4.90
CA GLU A 87 10.66 -4.45 3.61
C GLU A 87 9.41 -3.57 3.75
N CYS A 88 8.57 -3.83 4.76
CA CYS A 88 7.44 -2.97 5.11
C CYS A 88 7.90 -1.56 5.52
N GLU A 89 8.98 -1.44 6.30
CA GLU A 89 9.54 -0.14 6.67
C GLU A 89 10.08 0.61 5.44
N ARG A 90 10.79 -0.09 4.55
CA ARG A 90 11.31 0.45 3.29
C ARG A 90 10.19 0.99 2.39
N THR A 91 9.11 0.23 2.23
CA THR A 91 7.95 0.64 1.41
C THR A 91 7.23 1.85 2.00
N ALA A 92 6.98 1.86 3.32
CA ALA A 92 6.39 3.02 4.00
C ALA A 92 7.25 4.29 3.87
N MET A 93 8.58 4.16 3.88
CA MET A 93 9.49 5.30 3.63
C MET A 93 9.42 5.80 2.17
N LEU A 94 9.31 4.89 1.20
CA LEU A 94 9.23 5.26 -0.21
C LEU A 94 7.95 6.04 -0.50
N GLU A 95 6.81 5.65 0.08
CA GLU A 95 5.56 6.39 -0.04
C GLU A 95 5.65 7.79 0.54
N LYS A 96 6.22 7.93 1.75
CA LYS A 96 6.47 9.25 2.36
C LYS A 96 7.32 10.13 1.45
N ARG A 97 8.34 9.56 0.81
CA ARG A 97 9.22 10.28 -0.12
C ARG A 97 8.51 10.68 -1.41
N ASN A 98 7.70 9.80 -1.99
CA ASN A 98 6.95 10.10 -3.22
C ASN A 98 5.90 11.20 -2.99
N LEU A 99 5.18 11.15 -1.85
CA LEU A 99 4.26 12.22 -1.44
C LEU A 99 4.98 13.57 -1.28
N LEU A 100 6.17 13.58 -0.67
CA LEU A 100 6.96 14.81 -0.56
C LEU A 100 7.42 15.31 -1.94
N PHE A 101 7.96 14.43 -2.80
CA PHE A 101 8.52 14.82 -4.10
C PHE A 101 7.48 15.40 -5.06
N GLU A 102 6.27 14.83 -5.13
CA GLU A 102 5.20 15.40 -5.95
C GLU A 102 4.66 16.73 -5.40
N THR A 103 4.66 16.91 -4.08
CA THR A 103 4.27 18.18 -3.45
C THR A 103 5.27 19.30 -3.76
N PHE A 104 6.56 18.99 -3.90
CA PHE A 104 7.60 19.98 -4.25
C PHE A 104 7.74 20.22 -5.76
N SER A 105 7.11 19.41 -6.61
CA SER A 105 7.26 19.50 -8.08
C SER A 105 6.18 20.34 -8.76
N THR A 106 5.16 20.82 -8.04
CA THR A 106 4.07 21.63 -8.65
C THR A 106 4.42 23.10 -8.87
N ASP A 107 5.60 23.58 -8.47
CA ASP A 107 6.10 24.91 -8.81
C ASP A 107 7.24 24.82 -9.83
N SER A 108 6.91 24.52 -11.09
CA SER A 108 7.66 25.08 -12.23
C SER A 108 6.92 24.85 -13.54
N THR A 109 6.29 25.91 -14.04
CA THR A 109 6.07 26.11 -15.47
C THR A 109 7.40 26.00 -16.23
N PRO A 110 7.44 25.39 -17.43
CA PRO A 110 8.69 25.18 -18.15
C PRO A 110 9.12 26.51 -18.78
N SER A 111 10.20 27.11 -18.29
CA SER A 111 10.78 28.30 -18.89
C SER A 111 12.29 28.31 -18.73
N SER A 112 12.94 27.89 -19.83
CA SER A 112 14.27 28.30 -20.29
C SER A 112 15.42 28.23 -19.27
N CYS A 113 16.27 27.21 -19.44
CA CYS A 113 17.61 27.13 -18.87
C CYS A 113 18.38 28.46 -19.04
N ARG A 114 18.76 29.11 -17.95
CA ARG A 114 19.87 30.07 -17.94
C ARG A 114 20.79 29.80 -16.75
N ARG A 115 21.98 29.32 -17.09
CA ARG A 115 23.15 29.05 -16.26
C ARG A 115 23.71 30.39 -15.75
N VAL A 116 23.91 30.54 -14.44
CA VAL A 116 24.87 31.51 -13.85
C VAL A 116 25.52 30.85 -12.63
N VAL A 117 26.83 31.07 -12.50
CA VAL A 117 27.83 30.46 -11.62
C VAL A 117 28.12 31.41 -10.43
N SER A 118 28.65 30.84 -9.33
CA SER A 118 29.45 31.47 -8.25
C SER A 118 28.70 32.37 -7.25
N GLU A 119 29.05 32.54 -5.96
CA GLU A 119 30.32 32.35 -5.21
C GLU A 119 30.04 32.32 -3.68
N ASP A 120 31.11 32.09 -2.90
CA ASP A 120 31.29 31.70 -1.49
C ASP A 120 30.68 32.58 -0.36
N ASP A 121 30.45 32.01 0.83
CA ASP A 121 31.23 32.30 2.07
C ASP A 121 30.59 31.91 3.43
N ASP A 122 31.49 31.35 4.25
CA ASP A 122 31.65 31.37 5.70
C ASP A 122 30.76 30.59 6.71
N ALA A 123 31.46 29.84 7.57
CA ALA A 123 30.94 29.00 8.63
C ALA A 123 31.20 29.65 10.01
N SER A 124 30.17 29.74 10.86
CA SER A 124 30.35 29.96 12.30
C SER A 124 29.29 29.21 13.12
N PRO A 125 29.64 28.61 14.29
CA PRO A 125 28.87 27.53 14.90
C PRO A 125 27.92 28.01 16.01
N ASN A 126 26.92 27.15 16.28
CA ASN A 126 26.00 27.13 17.41
C ASN A 126 24.81 28.11 17.42
N LYS A 127 23.73 27.67 16.76
CA LYS A 127 22.41 27.47 17.41
C LYS A 127 21.76 26.28 16.69
N LYS A 128 21.35 25.25 17.44
CA LYS A 128 20.59 24.11 16.89
C LYS A 128 19.29 24.68 16.30
N LYS A 129 19.29 24.96 15.00
CA LYS A 129 18.07 25.24 14.25
C LYS A 129 17.23 23.97 14.30
N ASN A 130 15.99 24.10 14.76
CA ASN A 130 15.06 22.99 14.72
C ASN A 130 14.97 22.52 13.27
N PHE A 131 15.32 21.27 13.00
CA PHE A 131 15.50 20.69 11.66
C PHE A 131 14.31 20.93 10.70
N PHE A 132 13.12 21.20 11.24
CA PHE A 132 11.88 21.42 10.50
C PHE A 132 11.45 22.89 10.37
N GLU A 133 12.23 23.86 10.86
CA GLU A 133 11.86 25.29 10.83
C GLU A 133 11.73 25.82 9.38
N SER A 134 12.44 25.21 8.43
CA SER A 134 12.29 25.48 6.99
C SER A 134 10.94 25.06 6.41
N LEU A 135 10.23 24.12 7.06
CA LEU A 135 8.89 23.69 6.62
C LEU A 135 7.78 24.62 7.12
N TYR A 136 8.10 25.48 8.09
CA TYR A 136 7.13 26.38 8.73
C TYR A 136 7.39 27.85 8.42
N ARG A 137 7.97 28.20 7.26
CA ARG A 137 8.08 29.61 6.87
C ARG A 137 6.66 30.12 6.54
N PRO A 138 6.02 30.96 7.38
CA PRO A 138 4.74 31.55 7.02
C PRO A 138 5.07 32.71 6.08
N SER A 139 4.87 32.52 4.78
CA SER A 139 4.87 33.64 3.84
C SER A 139 3.68 34.53 4.21
N SER A 140 3.95 35.78 4.53
CA SER A 140 2.94 36.80 4.80
C SER A 140 2.06 37.05 3.57
N ILE A 141 1.00 36.26 3.42
CA ILE A 141 -0.13 36.54 2.53
C ILE A 141 -1.40 36.20 3.32
N PRO A 142 -2.29 37.18 3.60
CA PRO A 142 -3.53 36.93 4.31
C PRO A 142 -4.55 36.35 3.33
N SER A 143 -4.48 35.04 3.14
CA SER A 143 -5.60 34.23 2.68
C SER A 143 -5.62 33.04 3.61
N THR A 144 -6.65 32.90 4.44
CA THR A 144 -6.88 31.69 5.24
C THR A 144 -6.72 30.49 4.32
N SER A 145 -5.60 29.77 4.42
CA SER A 145 -5.33 28.72 3.47
C SER A 145 -6.38 27.63 3.74
N GLU A 146 -7.04 27.18 2.69
CA GLU A 146 -8.03 26.10 2.76
C GLU A 146 -7.47 24.87 3.49
N LEU A 147 -6.14 24.71 3.42
CA LEU A 147 -5.34 23.71 4.12
C LEU A 147 -5.32 23.91 5.65
N ASP A 148 -5.07 25.12 6.15
CA ASP A 148 -5.09 25.39 7.60
C ASP A 148 -6.48 25.17 8.19
N MET A 149 -7.52 25.56 7.43
CA MET A 149 -8.91 25.35 7.83
C MET A 149 -9.30 23.87 7.79
N PHE A 150 -8.74 23.09 6.87
CA PHE A 150 -8.93 21.63 6.81
C PHE A 150 -8.18 20.92 7.95
N LEU A 151 -6.93 21.29 8.23
CA LEU A 151 -6.12 20.69 9.30
C LEU A 151 -6.69 20.99 10.70
N ALA A 152 -7.39 22.12 10.87
CA ALA A 152 -8.08 22.48 12.11
C ALA A 152 -9.49 21.88 12.25
N ASP A 153 -10.08 21.28 11.20
CA ASP A 153 -11.41 20.67 11.26
C ASP A 153 -11.35 19.32 11.99
N GLN A 154 -12.12 19.16 13.06
CA GLN A 154 -12.17 17.93 13.88
C GLN A 154 -13.03 16.81 13.25
N SER A 155 -13.65 17.06 12.10
CA SER A 155 -14.59 16.10 11.50
C SER A 155 -13.90 14.92 10.81
N ALA A 156 -14.17 13.70 11.28
CA ALA A 156 -13.65 12.45 10.70
C ALA A 156 -14.45 11.92 9.49
N LYS A 157 -15.42 12.70 8.97
CA LYS A 157 -16.32 12.26 7.88
C LYS A 157 -15.83 12.75 6.53
N THR A 158 -15.83 11.90 5.52
CA THR A 158 -15.47 12.28 4.13
C THR A 158 -16.34 13.38 3.54
N SER A 159 -17.55 13.61 4.08
CA SER A 159 -18.43 14.70 3.68
C SER A 159 -17.90 16.09 4.03
N SER A 160 -16.98 16.21 5.00
CA SER A 160 -16.36 17.50 5.35
C SER A 160 -15.46 18.04 4.24
N LEU A 161 -14.91 17.14 3.42
CA LEU A 161 -14.09 17.46 2.26
C LEU A 161 -14.85 18.28 1.20
N LEU A 162 -16.20 18.24 1.21
CA LEU A 162 -17.01 19.07 0.32
C LEU A 162 -16.89 20.58 0.62
N LYS A 163 -16.49 20.96 1.84
CA LYS A 163 -16.27 22.35 2.23
C LYS A 163 -14.99 22.95 1.61
N TYR A 164 -14.08 22.08 1.15
CA TYR A 164 -12.72 22.43 0.74
C TYR A 164 -12.50 21.96 -0.71
N PRO A 165 -12.84 22.77 -1.72
CA PRO A 165 -12.79 22.35 -3.13
C PRO A 165 -11.39 22.00 -3.65
N LYS A 166 -10.34 22.75 -3.28
CA LYS A 166 -8.96 22.46 -3.72
C LYS A 166 -8.38 21.23 -3.01
N ILE A 167 -8.65 21.10 -1.71
CA ILE A 167 -8.23 19.91 -0.94
C ILE A 167 -8.97 18.67 -1.44
N LYS A 168 -10.25 18.80 -1.81
CA LYS A 168 -11.02 17.73 -2.44
C LYS A 168 -10.41 17.28 -3.76
N GLU A 169 -10.02 18.21 -4.62
CA GLU A 169 -9.38 17.88 -5.91
C GLU A 169 -8.06 17.14 -5.70
N MET A 170 -7.21 17.63 -4.78
CA MET A 170 -5.95 16.98 -4.43
C MET A 170 -6.17 15.59 -3.81
N PHE A 171 -7.17 15.44 -2.94
CA PHE A 171 -7.54 14.16 -2.35
C PHE A 171 -8.01 13.15 -3.40
N LEU A 172 -8.83 13.58 -4.37
CA LEU A 172 -9.26 12.71 -5.47
C LEU A 172 -8.09 12.30 -6.35
N LYS A 173 -7.14 13.21 -6.61
CA LYS A 173 -5.98 12.94 -7.45
C LYS A 173 -5.01 11.94 -6.81
N PHE A 174 -4.67 12.14 -5.53
CA PHE A 174 -3.60 11.37 -4.90
C PHE A 174 -4.09 10.30 -3.93
N ASN A 175 -5.21 10.52 -3.25
CA ASN A 175 -5.66 9.64 -2.16
C ASN A 175 -6.82 8.72 -2.54
N ALA A 176 -7.48 8.89 -3.69
CA ALA A 176 -8.62 8.07 -4.11
C ALA A 176 -8.24 6.84 -4.95
N ALA A 177 -6.99 6.75 -5.42
CA ALA A 177 -6.51 5.61 -6.19
C ALA A 177 -6.59 4.32 -5.37
N LEU A 178 -6.79 3.18 -6.05
CA LEU A 178 -6.78 1.88 -5.40
C LEU A 178 -5.35 1.50 -5.00
N PRO A 179 -5.15 0.90 -3.81
CA PRO A 179 -3.82 0.52 -3.35
C PRO A 179 -3.26 -0.72 -4.04
N SER A 180 -4.06 -1.47 -4.80
CA SER A 180 -3.64 -2.73 -5.44
C SER A 180 -4.24 -2.93 -6.83
N SER A 181 -3.51 -3.64 -7.70
CA SER A 181 -3.99 -4.14 -8.99
C SER A 181 -4.99 -5.29 -8.87
N ALA A 182 -5.27 -5.80 -7.67
CA ALA A 182 -6.18 -6.93 -7.46
C ALA A 182 -7.57 -6.73 -8.09
N SER A 183 -8.07 -5.49 -8.13
CA SER A 183 -9.33 -5.15 -8.82
C SER A 183 -9.28 -5.48 -10.32
N VAL A 184 -8.12 -5.21 -10.94
CA VAL A 184 -7.84 -5.53 -12.35
C VAL A 184 -7.63 -7.03 -12.54
N GLU A 185 -7.02 -7.73 -11.58
CA GLU A 185 -6.88 -9.19 -11.62
C GLU A 185 -8.24 -9.91 -11.54
N ARG A 186 -9.18 -9.42 -10.71
CA ARG A 186 -10.55 -9.93 -10.67
C ARG A 186 -11.28 -9.68 -11.99
N LEU A 187 -11.08 -8.51 -12.59
CA LEU A 187 -11.57 -8.20 -13.93
C LEU A 187 -11.04 -9.20 -14.96
N PHE A 188 -9.73 -9.45 -14.99
CA PHE A 188 -9.13 -10.43 -15.90
C PHE A 188 -9.56 -11.87 -15.61
N SER A 189 -9.77 -12.23 -14.34
CA SER A 189 -10.31 -13.54 -13.96
C SER A 189 -11.70 -13.77 -14.56
N LEU A 190 -12.55 -12.73 -14.60
CA LEU A 190 -13.82 -12.77 -15.32
C LEU A 190 -13.63 -12.83 -16.84
N GLY A 191 -12.63 -12.11 -17.36
CA GLY A 191 -12.22 -12.11 -18.76
C GLY A 191 -11.81 -13.50 -19.25
N VAL A 192 -11.00 -14.23 -18.49
CA VAL A 192 -10.60 -15.62 -18.81
C VAL A 192 -11.82 -16.54 -18.96
N SER A 193 -12.88 -16.33 -18.18
CA SER A 193 -14.14 -17.08 -18.33
C SER A 193 -14.89 -16.76 -19.63
N ILE A 194 -14.73 -15.56 -20.17
CA ILE A 194 -15.35 -15.13 -21.44
C ILE A 194 -14.49 -15.60 -22.62
N PHE A 195 -13.17 -15.52 -22.49
CA PHE A 195 -12.18 -15.90 -23.50
C PHE A 195 -11.95 -17.43 -23.60
N ARG A 196 -12.73 -18.25 -22.86
CA ARG A 196 -12.57 -19.71 -22.94
C ARG A 196 -12.78 -20.20 -24.38
N PRO A 197 -11.92 -21.10 -24.89
CA PRO A 197 -11.99 -21.59 -26.28
C PRO A 197 -13.34 -22.19 -26.68
N THR A 198 -14.12 -22.67 -25.70
CA THR A 198 -15.44 -23.29 -25.90
C THR A 198 -16.57 -22.29 -26.09
N LYS A 199 -16.34 -20.99 -25.87
CA LYS A 199 -17.25 -19.92 -26.27
C LYS A 199 -16.69 -19.32 -27.56
N ASN A 200 -17.50 -19.30 -28.62
CA ASN A 200 -17.16 -18.73 -29.93
C ASN A 200 -16.25 -17.51 -29.76
N ARG A 201 -15.08 -17.52 -30.41
CA ARG A 201 -14.08 -16.45 -30.34
C ARG A 201 -14.74 -15.10 -30.64
N LEU A 202 -15.06 -14.36 -29.59
CA LEU A 202 -15.61 -13.01 -29.70
C LEU A 202 -14.52 -12.11 -30.28
N SER A 203 -14.90 -11.15 -31.11
CA SER A 203 -14.01 -10.04 -31.44
C SER A 203 -13.71 -9.23 -30.18
N ASP A 204 -12.55 -8.56 -30.14
CA ASP A 204 -12.10 -7.77 -28.97
C ASP A 204 -13.17 -6.78 -28.49
N ALA A 205 -13.83 -6.07 -29.43
CA ALA A 205 -14.90 -5.12 -29.11
C ALA A 205 -16.13 -5.80 -28.43
N ASN A 206 -16.48 -7.02 -28.84
CA ASN A 206 -17.59 -7.76 -28.22
C ASN A 206 -17.17 -8.40 -26.89
N PHE A 207 -15.91 -8.79 -26.76
CA PHE A 207 -15.31 -9.24 -25.51
C PHE A 207 -15.35 -8.12 -24.45
N GLU A 208 -14.89 -6.92 -24.80
CA GLU A 208 -14.89 -5.76 -23.89
C GLU A 208 -16.31 -5.40 -23.42
N LYS A 209 -17.28 -5.35 -24.35
CA LYS A 209 -18.70 -5.11 -24.02
C LYS A 209 -19.24 -6.19 -23.06
N MET A 210 -18.97 -7.45 -23.34
CA MET A 210 -19.41 -8.57 -22.49
C MET A 210 -18.75 -8.51 -21.11
N LEU A 211 -17.45 -8.20 -21.05
CA LEU A 211 -16.71 -8.06 -19.81
C LEU A 211 -17.28 -6.92 -18.96
N PHE A 212 -17.52 -5.75 -19.56
CA PHE A 212 -18.14 -4.61 -18.92
C PHE A 212 -19.53 -4.95 -18.36
N LEU A 213 -20.40 -5.57 -19.17
CA LEU A 213 -21.73 -5.98 -18.72
C LEU A 213 -21.65 -6.97 -17.54
N LYS A 214 -20.74 -7.93 -17.59
CA LYS A 214 -20.59 -8.98 -16.56
C LYS A 214 -20.02 -8.46 -15.24
N VAL A 215 -19.17 -7.44 -15.28
CA VAL A 215 -18.64 -6.76 -14.09
C VAL A 215 -19.76 -5.96 -13.42
N ASN A 216 -20.52 -5.21 -14.21
CA ASN A 216 -21.60 -4.37 -13.69
C ASN A 216 -22.86 -5.16 -13.29
N SER A 217 -23.09 -6.35 -13.86
CA SER A 217 -24.20 -7.22 -13.45
C SER A 217 -23.99 -7.93 -12.11
N LYS A 218 -22.80 -7.80 -11.51
CA LYS A 218 -22.43 -8.40 -10.21
C LYS A 218 -22.38 -7.37 -9.07
N LEU A 219 -22.73 -6.11 -9.33
CA LEU A 219 -22.98 -5.09 -8.32
C LEU A 219 -24.43 -5.17 -7.84
#